data_AF-A0A0G2E309-F1
#
_entry.id   AF-A0A0G2E309-F1
#
_cell.length_a   1.000
_cell.length_b   1.000
_cell.length_c   1.000
_cell.angle_alpha   90.00
_cell.angle_beta   90.00
_cell.angle_gamma   90.00
#
_symmetry.space_group_name_H-M   'P 1'
#
loop_
_entity.id
_entity.type
_entity.pdbx_description
1 polymer ?
#
loop_
_entity_poly.entity_id
_entity_poly.type
_entity_poly.pdbx_seq_one_letter_code
_entity_poly.pdbx_strand_id
1 'polypeptide(L)'
;MDDLPIDISKTSFFKPLGYQANNCGYCKRKHTSPSYYATSTRVTPGHYQELMDRGWRRLLAEDFKPRRDQKRAVNRWNKYILGSEYIRKAAQLCPRSREEKRKRNTVFDLSTEIHLAEYSNVKRPVDPKTKKPIEPAHKFEVTIESDSLSERKWSLFQNYQMAIHKEPKSKNTKRTFERFLCSGLRRSTETDGGVSKRLGSYHMCYRLDGELIAIGVLDLLPHAVSSVYLIYDPKFDAFRFGKLSALREIAFTLEQSYKYYYMGYYIHSCVKMRYKADYRPQQILDPETLEWSKLDDEWLKQLDANRYYARSPHYKKPPEVSYHQGTDESDESEPEIPEASLFTLNVPGIMTREEVESKIDLDHWNLMLEGQLFELEDMRSWEQDDIMDPQSLKGIAGELAAALGPIVQKESVILLF
;
A
#
# COMPACT_ATOMS: atom_id res chain seq x y z
N MET A 1 9.43 -29.92 8.83
CA MET A 1 9.29 -28.48 9.15
C MET A 1 8.79 -28.24 10.57
N ASP A 2 8.27 -29.25 11.28
CA ASP A 2 7.67 -29.05 12.62
C ASP A 2 8.66 -29.07 13.81
N ASP A 3 9.96 -29.33 13.57
CA ASP A 3 11.00 -29.41 14.62
C ASP A 3 12.02 -28.25 14.58
N LEU A 4 11.71 -27.14 13.88
CA LEU A 4 12.60 -25.98 13.87
C LEU A 4 12.47 -25.19 15.19
N PRO A 5 13.58 -24.69 15.77
CA PRO A 5 13.57 -23.91 17.02
C PRO A 5 12.91 -22.53 16.90
N ILE A 6 12.29 -22.22 15.76
CA ILE A 6 11.59 -20.97 15.49
C ILE A 6 10.11 -21.22 15.20
N ASP A 7 9.26 -20.30 15.64
CA ASP A 7 7.86 -20.29 15.24
C ASP A 7 7.75 -19.74 13.80
N ILE A 8 7.76 -20.64 12.82
CA ILE A 8 7.57 -20.32 11.39
C ILE A 8 6.29 -19.46 11.19
N SER A 9 5.30 -19.58 12.07
CA SER A 9 4.07 -18.80 12.01
C SER A 9 4.26 -17.31 12.35
N LYS A 10 5.37 -16.95 13.00
CA LYS A 10 5.71 -15.59 13.41
C LYS A 10 7.00 -15.07 12.79
N THR A 11 7.73 -15.90 12.04
CA THR A 11 8.97 -15.49 11.38
C THR A 11 8.71 -14.93 9.97
N SER A 12 9.43 -13.86 9.63
CA SER A 12 9.55 -13.37 8.25
C SER A 12 10.80 -13.94 7.59
N PHE A 13 10.71 -14.23 6.29
CA PHE A 13 11.78 -14.85 5.54
C PHE A 13 12.17 -13.98 4.35
N PHE A 14 13.45 -13.63 4.22
CA PHE A 14 13.93 -12.76 3.15
C PHE A 14 15.02 -13.45 2.35
N LYS A 15 14.85 -13.45 1.02
CA LYS A 15 15.83 -13.92 0.06
C LYS A 15 16.44 -12.71 -0.66
N PRO A 16 17.72 -12.40 -0.44
CA PRO A 16 18.40 -11.37 -1.23
C PRO A 16 18.46 -11.84 -2.69
N LEU A 17 18.12 -10.94 -3.61
CA LEU A 17 18.25 -11.16 -5.05
C LEU A 17 19.38 -10.31 -5.65
N GLY A 18 19.97 -9.43 -4.85
CA GLY A 18 21.04 -8.53 -5.25
C GLY A 18 20.60 -7.46 -6.24
N TYR A 19 21.55 -6.96 -6.99
CA TYR A 19 21.36 -5.86 -7.93
C TYR A 19 20.73 -6.34 -9.25
N GLN A 20 19.72 -5.62 -9.71
CA GLN A 20 19.07 -5.89 -10.99
C GLN A 20 18.74 -4.60 -11.73
N ALA A 21 18.88 -4.63 -13.04
CA ALA A 21 18.45 -3.57 -13.92
C ALA A 21 17.11 -3.92 -14.59
N ASN A 22 16.06 -3.20 -14.20
CA ASN A 22 14.70 -3.45 -14.72
C ASN A 22 14.16 -2.29 -15.57
N ASN A 23 13.18 -2.62 -16.41
CA ASN A 23 12.39 -1.63 -17.13
C ASN A 23 11.47 -0.89 -16.15
N CYS A 24 11.45 0.44 -16.22
CA CYS A 24 10.51 1.19 -15.40
C CYS A 24 9.09 1.03 -15.95
N GLY A 25 8.20 0.41 -15.16
CA GLY A 25 6.80 0.18 -15.55
C GLY A 25 5.96 1.45 -15.77
N TYR A 26 6.45 2.61 -15.35
CA TYR A 26 5.74 3.90 -15.48
C TYR A 26 6.17 4.71 -16.70
N CYS A 27 7.48 4.90 -16.90
CA CYS A 27 7.99 5.63 -18.06
C CYS A 27 8.23 4.74 -19.28
N LYS A 28 8.15 3.40 -19.12
CA LYS A 28 8.38 2.38 -20.16
C LYS A 28 9.77 2.42 -20.79
N ARG A 29 10.70 3.19 -20.23
CA ARG A 29 12.10 3.17 -20.66
C ARG A 29 12.75 1.86 -20.22
N LYS A 30 13.43 1.21 -21.16
CA LYS A 30 14.08 -0.07 -20.89
C LYS A 30 15.31 0.14 -20.02
N HIS A 31 15.53 -0.76 -19.08
CA HIS A 31 16.74 -0.84 -18.26
C HIS A 31 17.21 0.54 -17.73
N THR A 32 16.32 1.27 -17.05
CA THR A 32 16.62 2.62 -16.52
C THR A 32 16.54 2.68 -15.00
N SER A 33 16.35 1.52 -14.35
CA SER A 33 16.16 1.44 -12.90
C SER A 33 17.04 0.32 -12.34
N PRO A 34 18.33 0.59 -12.11
CA PRO A 34 19.14 -0.28 -11.26
C PRO A 34 18.58 -0.22 -9.84
N SER A 35 18.38 -1.38 -9.23
CA SER A 35 17.82 -1.49 -7.89
C SER A 35 18.45 -2.69 -7.17
N TYR A 36 18.59 -2.57 -5.84
CA TYR A 36 18.84 -3.71 -4.98
C TYR A 36 17.50 -4.38 -4.63
N TYR A 37 17.38 -5.69 -4.85
CA TYR A 37 16.16 -6.45 -4.60
C TYR A 37 16.35 -7.51 -3.52
N ALA A 38 15.32 -7.65 -2.71
CA ALA A 38 15.06 -8.86 -1.92
C ALA A 38 13.62 -9.30 -2.19
N THR A 39 13.38 -10.59 -2.10
CA THR A 39 12.03 -11.17 -2.12
C THR A 39 11.73 -11.84 -0.80
N SER A 40 10.45 -12.09 -0.54
CA SER A 40 10.03 -12.78 0.65
C SER A 40 8.98 -13.84 0.29
N THR A 41 9.11 -15.02 0.87
CA THR A 41 8.07 -16.05 0.83
C THR A 41 6.98 -15.80 1.86
N ARG A 42 7.30 -15.04 2.92
CA ARG A 42 6.40 -14.67 4.00
C ARG A 42 6.96 -13.47 4.77
N VAL A 43 6.14 -12.45 4.93
CA VAL A 43 6.39 -11.31 5.83
C VAL A 43 5.25 -11.26 6.85
N THR A 44 5.56 -11.00 8.12
CA THR A 44 4.54 -10.72 9.14
C THR A 44 3.95 -9.32 8.95
N PRO A 45 2.69 -9.06 9.34
CA PRO A 45 2.14 -7.71 9.31
C PRO A 45 2.98 -6.68 10.08
N GLY A 46 3.62 -7.07 11.18
CA GLY A 46 4.54 -6.23 11.93
C GLY A 46 5.78 -5.84 11.13
N HIS A 47 6.50 -6.79 10.53
CA HIS A 47 7.66 -6.45 9.71
C HIS A 47 7.28 -5.64 8.47
N TYR A 48 6.15 -5.94 7.85
CA TYR A 48 5.68 -5.14 6.72
C TYR A 48 5.31 -3.72 7.13
N GLN A 49 4.80 -3.50 8.35
CA GLN A 49 4.58 -2.16 8.92
C GLN A 49 5.88 -1.38 9.06
N GLU A 50 6.94 -2.00 9.59
CA GLU A 50 8.27 -1.37 9.71
C GLU A 50 8.82 -0.97 8.34
N LEU A 51 8.72 -1.86 7.35
CA LEU A 51 9.13 -1.56 5.97
C LEU A 51 8.29 -0.43 5.35
N MET A 52 6.99 -0.41 5.60
CA MET A 52 6.08 0.65 5.13
C MET A 52 6.33 2.01 5.80
N ASP A 53 6.75 2.02 7.06
CA ASP A 53 7.06 3.24 7.82
C ASP A 53 8.39 3.87 7.40
N ARG A 54 9.21 3.16 6.62
CA ARG A 54 10.35 3.70 5.85
C ARG A 54 9.93 4.24 4.48
N GLY A 55 8.65 4.10 4.12
CA GLY A 55 8.06 4.67 2.92
C GLY A 55 7.89 6.18 3.02
N TRP A 56 7.85 6.87 1.89
CA TRP A 56 8.00 8.33 1.87
C TRP A 56 6.76 9.14 2.28
N ARG A 57 5.57 8.54 2.40
CA ARG A 57 4.33 9.30 2.58
C ARG A 57 3.25 8.49 3.29
N ARG A 58 2.60 9.12 4.27
CA ARG A 58 1.44 8.56 4.97
C ARG A 58 0.38 9.60 5.25
N LEU A 59 -0.85 9.14 5.50
CA LEU A 59 -1.97 9.99 5.87
C LEU A 59 -2.43 9.60 7.27
N LEU A 60 -2.47 10.56 8.20
CA LEU A 60 -3.08 10.37 9.51
C LEU A 60 -4.59 10.49 9.36
N ALA A 61 -5.32 9.40 9.61
CA ALA A 61 -6.73 9.30 9.21
C ALA A 61 -7.62 10.32 9.93
N GLU A 62 -7.33 10.61 11.21
CA GLU A 62 -8.06 11.58 12.04
C GLU A 62 -7.97 13.02 11.52
N ASP A 63 -6.86 13.36 10.86
CA ASP A 63 -6.64 14.70 10.35
C ASP A 63 -7.26 14.93 8.97
N PHE A 64 -7.71 13.86 8.30
CA PHE A 64 -8.12 13.90 6.91
C PHE A 64 -9.28 14.88 6.67
N LYS A 65 -9.13 15.73 5.66
CA LYS A 65 -10.15 16.71 5.27
C LYS A 65 -10.51 16.54 3.79
N PRO A 66 -11.70 16.01 3.47
CA PRO A 66 -12.06 15.77 2.08
C PRO A 66 -12.19 17.08 1.29
N ARG A 67 -11.63 17.11 0.09
CA ARG A 67 -11.74 18.21 -0.86
C ARG A 67 -13.12 18.29 -1.51
N ARG A 68 -13.42 19.41 -2.17
CA ARG A 68 -14.72 19.65 -2.83
C ARG A 68 -15.07 18.59 -3.86
N ASP A 69 -14.11 18.16 -4.66
CA ASP A 69 -14.29 17.13 -5.69
C ASP A 69 -14.51 15.73 -5.09
N GLN A 70 -13.81 15.40 -3.99
CA GLN A 70 -14.01 14.18 -3.21
C GLN A 70 -15.43 14.12 -2.60
N LYS A 71 -15.87 15.22 -1.96
CA LYS A 71 -17.26 15.35 -1.45
C LYS A 71 -18.29 15.20 -2.57
N ARG A 72 -18.03 15.79 -3.74
CA ARG A 72 -18.91 15.66 -4.92
C ARG A 72 -18.99 14.22 -5.42
N ALA A 73 -17.89 13.46 -5.40
CA ALA A 73 -17.89 12.06 -5.81
C ALA A 73 -18.83 11.23 -4.91
N VAL A 74 -18.69 11.36 -3.59
CA VAL A 74 -19.56 10.70 -2.60
C VAL A 74 -21.02 11.10 -2.80
N ASN A 75 -21.31 12.40 -2.90
CA ASN A 75 -22.68 12.89 -3.09
C ASN A 75 -23.31 12.39 -4.41
N ARG A 76 -22.52 12.29 -5.49
CA ARG A 76 -23.01 11.75 -6.78
C ARG A 76 -23.31 10.26 -6.67
N TRP A 77 -22.44 9.48 -6.03
CA TRP A 77 -22.67 8.07 -5.78
C TRP A 77 -23.92 7.85 -4.93
N ASN A 78 -24.03 8.56 -3.80
CA ASN A 78 -25.19 8.49 -2.92
C ASN A 78 -26.50 8.81 -3.65
N LYS A 79 -26.51 9.85 -4.50
CA LYS A 79 -27.70 10.21 -5.29
C LYS A 79 -28.06 9.12 -6.30
N TYR A 80 -27.07 8.50 -6.93
CA TYR A 80 -27.28 7.40 -7.88
C TYR A 80 -27.89 6.19 -7.18
N ILE A 81 -27.30 5.73 -6.08
CA ILE A 81 -27.78 4.58 -5.32
C ILE A 81 -29.19 4.79 -4.77
N LEU A 82 -29.41 5.94 -4.11
CA LEU A 82 -30.70 6.21 -3.50
C LEU A 82 -31.79 6.41 -4.56
N GLY A 83 -31.50 7.15 -5.63
CA GLY A 83 -32.48 7.48 -6.67
C GLY A 83 -33.45 8.58 -6.27
N SER A 84 -33.97 9.28 -7.27
CA SER A 84 -34.84 10.46 -7.07
C SER A 84 -36.16 10.12 -6.38
N GLU A 85 -36.74 8.96 -6.68
CA GLU A 85 -38.03 8.54 -6.09
C GLU A 85 -37.91 8.30 -4.60
N TYR A 86 -36.94 7.48 -4.17
CA TYR A 86 -36.67 7.23 -2.76
C TYR A 86 -36.34 8.53 -2.03
N ILE A 87 -35.45 9.38 -2.59
CA ILE A 87 -35.07 10.65 -1.95
C ILE A 87 -36.32 11.52 -1.68
N ARG A 88 -37.24 11.59 -2.64
CA ARG A 88 -38.49 12.34 -2.50
C ARG A 88 -39.40 11.73 -1.44
N LYS A 89 -39.62 10.42 -1.46
CA LYS A 89 -40.48 9.72 -0.49
C LYS A 89 -39.90 9.77 0.92
N ALA A 90 -38.60 9.53 1.08
CA ALA A 90 -37.91 9.59 2.37
C ALA A 90 -37.98 10.99 2.99
N ALA A 91 -37.89 12.06 2.18
CA ALA A 91 -38.05 13.43 2.67
C ALA A 91 -39.47 13.73 3.21
N GLN A 92 -40.48 13.03 2.70
CA GLN A 92 -41.88 13.15 3.16
C GLN A 92 -42.16 12.26 4.38
N LEU A 93 -41.71 11.00 4.36
CA LEU A 93 -42.02 10.00 5.37
C LEU A 93 -41.13 10.07 6.61
N CYS A 94 -39.90 10.56 6.46
CA CYS A 94 -38.93 10.74 7.54
C CYS A 94 -38.26 12.11 7.39
N PRO A 95 -39.03 13.20 7.59
CA PRO A 95 -38.49 14.54 7.42
C PRO A 95 -37.38 14.79 8.44
N ARG A 96 -36.26 15.31 7.96
CA ARG A 96 -35.15 15.70 8.83
C ARG A 96 -35.48 16.95 9.61
N SER A 97 -35.02 17.01 10.86
CA SER A 97 -35.12 18.19 11.70
C SER A 97 -34.36 19.38 11.08
N ARG A 98 -34.69 20.59 11.53
CA ARG A 98 -33.98 21.81 11.09
C ARG A 98 -32.49 21.74 11.45
N GLU A 99 -32.17 21.15 12.59
CA GLU A 99 -30.81 20.98 13.07
C GLU A 99 -30.03 19.98 12.20
N GLU A 100 -30.62 18.84 11.87
CA GLU A 100 -30.01 17.84 10.98
C GLU A 100 -29.74 18.41 9.58
N LYS A 101 -30.69 19.21 9.05
CA LYS A 101 -30.51 19.92 7.77
C LYS A 101 -29.38 20.93 7.85
N ARG A 102 -29.29 21.71 8.93
CA ARG A 102 -28.22 22.68 9.15
C ARG A 102 -26.86 21.97 9.21
N LYS A 103 -26.73 20.95 10.06
CA LYS A 103 -25.49 20.18 10.26
C LYS A 103 -24.96 19.63 8.93
N ARG A 104 -25.82 19.01 8.12
CA ARG A 104 -25.44 18.46 6.80
C ARG A 104 -24.98 19.52 5.80
N ASN A 105 -25.59 20.71 5.83
CA ASN A 105 -25.22 21.78 4.90
C ASN A 105 -23.89 22.46 5.30
N THR A 106 -23.50 22.38 6.57
CA THR A 106 -22.30 23.05 7.09
C THR A 106 -21.11 22.12 7.31
N VAL A 107 -21.35 20.85 7.65
CA VAL A 107 -20.31 19.87 8.02
C VAL A 107 -20.41 18.67 7.10
N PHE A 108 -19.29 18.29 6.51
CA PHE A 108 -19.16 17.01 5.81
C PHE A 108 -18.44 16.04 6.75
N ASP A 109 -19.21 15.14 7.35
CA ASP A 109 -18.67 14.05 8.17
C ASP A 109 -18.42 12.84 7.26
N LEU A 110 -17.15 12.45 7.11
CA LEU A 110 -16.77 11.41 6.15
C LEU A 110 -17.43 10.08 6.48
N SER A 111 -17.33 9.62 7.74
CA SER A 111 -17.88 8.34 8.17
C SER A 111 -19.39 8.29 7.97
N THR A 112 -20.14 9.35 8.28
CA THR A 112 -21.58 9.36 7.99
C THR A 112 -21.87 9.36 6.49
N GLU A 113 -21.23 10.24 5.71
CA GLU A 113 -21.61 10.46 4.30
C GLU A 113 -21.16 9.32 3.38
N ILE A 114 -20.05 8.64 3.65
CA ILE A 114 -19.58 7.51 2.83
C ILE A 114 -20.46 6.26 3.00
N HIS A 115 -21.03 6.10 4.20
CA HIS A 115 -21.90 4.99 4.57
C HIS A 115 -23.37 5.20 4.23
N LEU A 116 -23.77 6.42 3.87
CA LEU A 116 -25.16 6.84 3.72
C LEU A 116 -25.95 5.99 2.74
N ALA A 117 -25.32 5.55 1.65
CA ALA A 117 -25.95 4.75 0.60
C ALA A 117 -25.76 3.24 0.78
N GLU A 118 -25.02 2.79 1.79
CA GLU A 118 -24.91 1.36 2.10
C GLU A 118 -26.26 0.85 2.61
N TYR A 119 -26.74 -0.25 2.04
CA TYR A 119 -28.12 -0.71 2.17
C TYR A 119 -28.55 -0.96 3.63
N SER A 120 -27.64 -1.41 4.48
CA SER A 120 -27.86 -1.60 5.92
C SER A 120 -28.17 -0.29 6.67
N ASN A 121 -27.70 0.85 6.15
CA ASN A 121 -27.84 2.17 6.76
C ASN A 121 -28.99 2.99 6.16
N VAL A 122 -29.52 2.57 5.01
CA VAL A 122 -30.64 3.24 4.33
C VAL A 122 -31.92 3.06 5.14
N LYS A 123 -32.53 4.16 5.58
CA LYS A 123 -33.83 4.14 6.28
C LYS A 123 -34.94 3.75 5.30
N ARG A 124 -35.75 2.76 5.64
CA ARG A 124 -36.82 2.24 4.75
C ARG A 124 -38.18 2.30 5.45
N PRO A 125 -38.73 3.50 5.71
CA PRO A 125 -40.06 3.62 6.30
C PRO A 125 -41.13 3.01 5.40
N VAL A 126 -42.20 2.51 6.02
CA VAL A 126 -43.34 1.95 5.29
C VAL A 126 -44.13 3.07 4.61
N ASP A 127 -44.34 2.95 3.31
CA ASP A 127 -45.19 3.86 2.55
C ASP A 127 -46.67 3.62 2.92
N PRO A 128 -47.39 4.63 3.44
CA PRO A 128 -48.79 4.49 3.85
C PRO A 128 -49.72 3.99 2.75
N LYS A 129 -49.38 4.24 1.46
CA LYS A 129 -50.18 3.86 0.29
C LYS A 129 -49.93 2.41 -0.11
N THR A 130 -48.67 1.99 -0.20
CA THR A 130 -48.32 0.64 -0.69
C THR A 130 -48.24 -0.40 0.43
N LYS A 131 -48.19 0.05 1.70
CA LYS A 131 -47.94 -0.76 2.89
C LYS A 131 -46.62 -1.54 2.84
N LYS A 132 -45.69 -1.13 1.98
CA LYS A 132 -44.35 -1.71 1.85
C LYS A 132 -43.28 -0.69 2.23
N PRO A 133 -42.11 -1.12 2.72
CA PRO A 133 -40.95 -0.23 2.88
C PRO A 133 -40.60 0.45 1.55
N ILE A 134 -40.24 1.73 1.59
CA ILE A 134 -39.61 2.38 0.44
C ILE A 134 -38.20 1.82 0.26
N GLU A 135 -37.80 1.54 -0.97
CA GLU A 135 -36.48 0.99 -1.31
C GLU A 135 -35.67 2.03 -2.09
N PRO A 136 -34.33 2.07 -1.93
CA PRO A 136 -33.46 2.84 -2.81
C PRO A 136 -33.50 2.29 -4.23
N ALA A 137 -33.06 3.08 -5.22
CA ALA A 137 -32.99 2.63 -6.61
C ALA A 137 -32.03 1.44 -6.79
N HIS A 138 -30.99 1.35 -5.96
CA HIS A 138 -30.04 0.24 -5.98
C HIS A 138 -29.71 -0.23 -4.55
N LYS A 139 -29.44 -1.52 -4.41
CA LYS A 139 -28.88 -2.14 -3.20
C LYS A 139 -27.36 -2.11 -3.26
N PHE A 140 -26.74 -1.21 -2.51
CA PHE A 140 -25.28 -1.09 -2.44
C PHE A 140 -24.75 -1.66 -1.13
N GLU A 141 -23.74 -2.54 -1.22
CA GLU A 141 -23.16 -3.24 -0.06
C GLU A 141 -21.64 -3.21 -0.13
N VAL A 142 -20.98 -3.02 1.02
CA VAL A 142 -19.52 -3.07 1.14
C VAL A 142 -19.15 -4.08 2.22
N THR A 143 -18.29 -5.03 1.90
CA THR A 143 -17.83 -6.07 2.83
C THR A 143 -16.32 -6.22 2.83
N ILE A 144 -15.75 -6.61 3.97
CA ILE A 144 -14.36 -7.06 4.06
C ILE A 144 -14.34 -8.59 3.98
N GLU A 145 -13.63 -9.13 3.00
CA GLU A 145 -13.51 -10.56 2.73
C GLU A 145 -12.04 -10.99 2.71
N SER A 146 -11.78 -12.30 2.78
CA SER A 146 -10.45 -12.84 2.51
C SER A 146 -9.97 -12.43 1.11
N ASP A 147 -8.66 -12.31 0.95
CA ASP A 147 -8.00 -12.09 -0.34
C ASP A 147 -8.09 -13.29 -1.30
N SER A 148 -8.81 -14.36 -0.93
CA SER A 148 -8.93 -15.59 -1.72
C SER A 148 -9.64 -15.41 -3.07
N LEU A 149 -9.26 -16.28 -4.00
CA LEU A 149 -9.90 -16.44 -5.31
C LEU A 149 -11.40 -16.72 -5.17
N SER A 150 -12.20 -16.08 -6.01
CA SER A 150 -13.57 -16.49 -6.32
C SER A 150 -13.88 -16.17 -7.79
N GLU A 151 -14.85 -16.88 -8.38
CA GLU A 151 -15.23 -16.63 -9.79
C GLU A 151 -15.65 -15.17 -10.04
N ARG A 152 -16.34 -14.56 -9.08
CA ARG A 152 -16.77 -13.16 -9.18
C ARG A 152 -15.59 -12.19 -9.14
N LYS A 153 -14.64 -12.39 -8.22
CA LYS A 153 -13.44 -11.55 -8.12
C LYS A 153 -12.55 -11.69 -9.35
N TRP A 154 -12.38 -12.93 -9.82
CA TRP A 154 -11.65 -13.26 -11.04
C TRP A 154 -12.25 -12.60 -12.28
N SER A 155 -13.56 -12.74 -12.47
CA SER A 155 -14.27 -12.16 -13.62
C SER A 155 -14.13 -10.64 -13.66
N LEU A 156 -14.25 -9.98 -12.51
CA LEU A 156 -14.05 -8.53 -12.40
C LEU A 156 -12.61 -8.13 -12.78
N PHE A 157 -11.61 -8.84 -12.26
CA PHE A 157 -10.20 -8.58 -12.60
C PHE A 157 -9.94 -8.74 -14.10
N GLN A 158 -10.39 -9.84 -14.71
CA GLN A 158 -10.19 -10.07 -16.14
C GLN A 158 -10.80 -8.95 -16.98
N ASN A 159 -12.04 -8.54 -16.68
CA ASN A 159 -12.70 -7.43 -17.35
C ASN A 159 -11.93 -6.12 -17.20
N TYR A 160 -11.45 -5.83 -16.00
CA TYR A 160 -10.66 -4.63 -15.72
C TYR A 160 -9.32 -4.62 -16.49
N GLN A 161 -8.57 -5.73 -16.47
CA GLN A 161 -7.30 -5.85 -17.18
C GLN A 161 -7.47 -5.63 -18.69
N MET A 162 -8.50 -6.23 -19.27
CA MET A 162 -8.81 -6.05 -20.70
C MET A 162 -9.22 -4.62 -21.04
N ALA A 163 -10.07 -4.00 -20.21
CA ALA A 163 -10.62 -2.69 -20.51
C ALA A 163 -9.63 -1.54 -20.24
N ILE A 164 -8.90 -1.61 -19.12
CA ILE A 164 -8.03 -0.54 -18.63
C ILE A 164 -6.58 -0.73 -19.08
N HIS A 165 -6.02 -1.94 -18.91
CA HIS A 165 -4.63 -2.23 -19.27
C HIS A 165 -4.45 -2.75 -20.70
N LYS A 166 -5.56 -3.01 -21.41
CA LYS A 166 -5.56 -3.55 -22.78
C LYS A 166 -4.82 -4.89 -22.90
N GLU A 167 -4.78 -5.66 -21.82
CA GLU A 167 -4.11 -6.96 -21.80
C GLU A 167 -4.99 -8.05 -22.43
N PRO A 168 -4.41 -8.95 -23.24
CA PRO A 168 -5.17 -10.04 -23.85
C PRO A 168 -5.62 -11.07 -22.81
N LYS A 169 -6.75 -11.73 -23.05
CA LYS A 169 -7.30 -12.78 -22.16
C LYS A 169 -6.29 -13.90 -21.86
N SER A 170 -5.40 -14.22 -22.81
CA SER A 170 -4.39 -15.28 -22.65
C SER A 170 -3.37 -14.98 -21.53
N LYS A 171 -3.09 -13.70 -21.25
CA LYS A 171 -2.20 -13.28 -20.15
C LYS A 171 -2.93 -13.16 -18.81
N ASN A 172 -4.25 -13.02 -18.86
CA ASN A 172 -5.12 -12.97 -17.70
C ASN A 172 -5.58 -14.38 -17.33
N THR A 173 -4.77 -15.07 -16.53
CA THR A 173 -5.10 -16.38 -15.95
C THR A 173 -5.44 -16.28 -14.46
N LYS A 174 -6.21 -17.25 -13.93
CA LYS A 174 -6.52 -17.35 -12.49
C LYS A 174 -5.26 -17.38 -11.63
N ARG A 175 -4.24 -18.13 -12.05
CA ARG A 175 -2.93 -18.17 -11.38
C ARG A 175 -2.27 -16.80 -11.28
N THR A 176 -2.40 -15.96 -12.32
CA THR A 176 -1.85 -14.61 -12.31
C THR A 176 -2.60 -13.72 -11.33
N PHE A 177 -3.93 -13.83 -11.26
CA PHE A 177 -4.73 -13.15 -10.26
C PHE A 177 -4.39 -13.59 -8.84
N GLU A 178 -4.26 -14.90 -8.61
CA GLU A 178 -3.90 -15.44 -7.30
C GLU A 178 -2.54 -14.92 -6.82
N ARG A 179 -1.53 -15.01 -7.69
CA ARG A 179 -0.17 -14.51 -7.39
C ARG A 179 -0.13 -13.00 -7.18
N PHE A 180 -1.02 -12.25 -7.83
CA PHE A 180 -0.98 -10.79 -7.77
C PHE A 180 -1.80 -10.23 -6.61
N LEU A 181 -2.94 -10.86 -6.28
CA LEU A 181 -3.95 -10.27 -5.38
C LEU A 181 -4.47 -11.23 -4.31
N CYS A 182 -4.05 -12.50 -4.30
CA CYS A 182 -4.50 -13.50 -3.31
C CYS A 182 -3.35 -14.12 -2.51
N SER A 183 -2.13 -13.62 -2.69
CA SER A 183 -0.93 -14.10 -2.00
C SER A 183 -0.35 -13.02 -1.09
N GLY A 184 -1.23 -12.27 -0.43
CA GLY A 184 -0.83 -11.21 0.48
C GLY A 184 -0.35 -11.72 1.84
N LEU A 185 -0.32 -10.83 2.82
CA LEU A 185 0.02 -11.11 4.20
C LEU A 185 -0.97 -12.11 4.81
N ARG A 186 -0.42 -13.04 5.60
CA ARG A 186 -1.24 -13.99 6.36
C ARG A 186 -2.13 -13.25 7.36
N ARG A 187 -3.39 -13.65 7.40
CA ARG A 187 -4.38 -13.05 8.28
C ARG A 187 -4.22 -13.53 9.71
N SER A 188 -4.30 -12.60 10.66
CA SER A 188 -4.32 -12.88 12.09
C SER A 188 -5.24 -11.88 12.80
N THR A 189 -5.40 -12.04 14.10
CA THR A 189 -6.08 -11.06 14.94
C THR A 189 -5.20 -10.80 16.15
N GLU A 190 -4.90 -9.53 16.38
CA GLU A 190 -4.16 -9.08 17.55
C GLU A 190 -5.13 -8.39 18.50
N THR A 191 -4.99 -8.65 19.79
CA THR A 191 -5.78 -7.99 20.82
C THR A 191 -4.82 -7.24 21.72
N ASP A 192 -4.93 -5.92 21.72
CA ASP A 192 -4.16 -5.04 22.61
C ASP A 192 -5.13 -4.14 23.38
N GLY A 193 -4.94 -4.05 24.70
CA GLY A 193 -5.81 -3.24 25.57
C GLY A 193 -7.31 -3.56 25.48
N GLY A 194 -7.69 -4.78 25.09
CA GLY A 194 -9.09 -5.20 24.88
C GLY A 194 -9.69 -4.83 23.52
N VAL A 195 -8.92 -4.19 22.63
CA VAL A 195 -9.31 -3.89 21.24
C VAL A 195 -8.73 -4.95 20.31
N SER A 196 -9.58 -5.78 19.70
CA SER A 196 -9.15 -6.75 18.69
C SER A 196 -9.09 -6.12 17.30
N LYS A 197 -7.92 -6.21 16.65
CA LYS A 197 -7.66 -5.73 15.29
C LYS A 197 -7.35 -6.88 14.34
N ARG A 198 -7.84 -6.77 13.11
CA ARG A 198 -7.63 -7.77 12.06
C ARG A 198 -6.37 -7.42 11.27
N LEU A 199 -5.38 -8.30 11.25
CA LEU A 199 -4.17 -8.08 10.46
C LEU A 199 -4.11 -9.00 9.24
N GLY A 200 -3.30 -8.63 8.26
CA GLY A 200 -3.08 -9.37 7.02
C GLY A 200 -3.84 -8.80 5.82
N SER A 201 -3.87 -9.54 4.71
CA SER A 201 -4.46 -9.06 3.47
C SER A 201 -5.93 -9.46 3.30
N TYR A 202 -6.71 -8.49 2.86
CA TYR A 202 -8.17 -8.58 2.67
C TYR A 202 -8.63 -7.88 1.40
N HIS A 203 -9.81 -8.28 0.94
CA HIS A 203 -10.53 -7.63 -0.16
C HIS A 203 -11.74 -6.87 0.37
N MET A 204 -11.73 -5.54 0.23
CA MET A 204 -12.91 -4.70 0.39
C MET A 204 -13.76 -4.79 -0.87
N CYS A 205 -14.86 -5.53 -0.79
CA CYS A 205 -15.72 -5.89 -1.91
C CYS A 205 -16.95 -4.98 -1.96
N TYR A 206 -17.16 -4.33 -3.10
CA TYR A 206 -18.29 -3.42 -3.35
C TYR A 206 -19.30 -4.10 -4.26
N ARG A 207 -20.54 -4.22 -3.80
CA ARG A 207 -21.63 -4.86 -4.55
C ARG A 207 -22.76 -3.87 -4.86
N LEU A 208 -23.28 -3.96 -6.08
CA LEU A 208 -24.45 -3.21 -6.53
C LEU A 208 -25.48 -4.21 -7.05
N ASP A 209 -26.66 -4.23 -6.43
CA ASP A 209 -27.76 -5.15 -6.78
C ASP A 209 -27.32 -6.63 -6.78
N GLY A 210 -26.41 -6.99 -5.86
CA GLY A 210 -25.85 -8.34 -5.73
C GLY A 210 -24.63 -8.64 -6.62
N GLU A 211 -24.33 -7.77 -7.59
CA GLU A 211 -23.19 -7.90 -8.49
C GLU A 211 -21.93 -7.26 -7.90
N LEU A 212 -20.77 -7.92 -8.02
CA LEU A 212 -19.50 -7.39 -7.53
C LEU A 212 -18.93 -6.38 -8.54
N ILE A 213 -18.83 -5.11 -8.14
CA ILE A 213 -18.49 -4.01 -9.04
C ILE A 213 -17.13 -3.37 -8.74
N ALA A 214 -16.57 -3.56 -7.55
CA ALA A 214 -15.21 -3.14 -7.24
C ALA A 214 -14.60 -3.99 -6.12
N ILE A 215 -13.27 -4.05 -6.09
CA ILE A 215 -12.45 -4.69 -5.06
C ILE A 215 -11.29 -3.74 -4.74
N GLY A 216 -11.23 -3.26 -3.50
CA GLY A 216 -10.02 -2.69 -2.91
C GLY A 216 -9.21 -3.81 -2.26
N VAL A 217 -7.93 -3.94 -2.61
CA VAL A 217 -6.99 -4.88 -2.01
C VAL A 217 -6.23 -4.14 -0.91
N LEU A 218 -6.40 -4.58 0.33
CA LEU A 218 -5.93 -3.90 1.52
C LEU A 218 -5.01 -4.81 2.33
N ASP A 219 -3.90 -4.26 2.80
CA ASP A 219 -3.11 -4.85 3.87
C ASP A 219 -3.46 -4.13 5.18
N LEU A 220 -3.93 -4.89 6.16
CA LEU A 220 -4.22 -4.38 7.50
C LEU A 220 -3.04 -4.70 8.41
N LEU A 221 -2.43 -3.65 8.96
CA LEU A 221 -1.18 -3.66 9.71
C LEU A 221 -1.42 -3.13 11.12
N PRO A 222 -0.51 -3.36 12.09
CA PRO A 222 -0.72 -3.02 13.49
C PRO A 222 -1.27 -1.61 13.75
N HIS A 223 -0.77 -0.61 13.00
CA HIS A 223 -1.26 0.77 13.09
C HIS A 223 -1.74 1.39 11.78
N ALA A 224 -1.81 0.64 10.69
CA ALA A 224 -2.14 1.20 9.39
C ALA A 224 -2.98 0.32 8.47
N VAL A 225 -3.67 0.97 7.53
CA VAL A 225 -4.30 0.35 6.37
C VAL A 225 -3.52 0.75 5.13
N SER A 226 -2.99 -0.23 4.39
CA SER A 226 -2.32 0.00 3.11
C SER A 226 -3.25 -0.35 1.95
N SER A 227 -3.50 0.62 1.08
CA SER A 227 -4.24 0.45 -0.18
C SER A 227 -3.29 -0.04 -1.26
N VAL A 228 -3.31 -1.34 -1.51
CA VAL A 228 -2.39 -2.03 -2.44
C VAL A 228 -2.85 -1.86 -3.87
N TYR A 229 -4.12 -2.16 -4.14
CA TYR A 229 -4.67 -2.14 -5.48
C TYR A 229 -6.17 -1.90 -5.49
N LEU A 230 -6.69 -1.35 -6.59
CA LEU A 230 -8.13 -1.19 -6.81
C LEU A 230 -8.50 -1.71 -8.19
N ILE A 231 -9.53 -2.54 -8.21
CA ILE A 231 -10.17 -3.05 -9.43
C ILE A 231 -11.62 -2.62 -9.36
N TYR A 232 -12.17 -2.17 -10.48
CA TYR A 232 -13.59 -1.84 -10.57
C TYR A 232 -14.13 -2.17 -11.96
N ASP A 233 -15.45 -2.31 -12.07
CA ASP A 233 -16.11 -2.53 -13.33
C ASP A 233 -16.08 -1.21 -14.13
N PRO A 234 -15.42 -1.17 -15.30
CA PRO A 234 -15.25 0.04 -16.10
C PRO A 234 -16.55 0.76 -16.47
N LYS A 235 -17.70 0.06 -16.44
CA LYS A 235 -19.02 0.69 -16.63
C LYS A 235 -19.32 1.81 -15.62
N PHE A 236 -18.63 1.81 -14.48
CA PHE A 236 -18.76 2.83 -13.46
C PHE A 236 -17.61 3.87 -13.43
N ASP A 237 -16.76 3.98 -14.46
CA ASP A 237 -15.67 4.98 -14.50
C ASP A 237 -16.19 6.42 -14.28
N ALA A 238 -17.41 6.72 -14.74
CA ALA A 238 -18.06 8.01 -14.53
C ALA A 238 -18.23 8.42 -13.06
N PHE A 239 -18.20 7.47 -12.12
CA PHE A 239 -18.26 7.70 -10.68
C PHE A 239 -16.89 7.83 -10.01
N ARG A 240 -15.80 7.64 -10.76
CA ARG A 240 -14.42 7.76 -10.28
C ARG A 240 -14.18 6.90 -9.04
N PHE A 241 -14.39 5.59 -9.17
CA PHE A 241 -14.31 4.62 -8.07
C PHE A 241 -13.01 4.68 -7.26
N GLY A 242 -11.89 5.09 -7.87
CA GLY A 242 -10.65 5.39 -7.14
C GLY A 242 -10.82 6.37 -5.97
N LYS A 243 -11.64 7.42 -6.16
CA LYS A 243 -11.93 8.38 -5.08
C LYS A 243 -12.86 7.80 -4.04
N LEU A 244 -13.90 7.08 -4.47
CA LEU A 244 -14.85 6.46 -3.55
C LEU A 244 -14.18 5.41 -2.66
N SER A 245 -13.35 4.55 -3.24
CA SER A 245 -12.62 3.52 -2.51
C SER A 245 -11.68 4.13 -1.49
N ALA A 246 -10.85 5.10 -1.90
CA ALA A 246 -9.93 5.75 -0.96
C ALA A 246 -10.66 6.45 0.20
N LEU A 247 -11.81 7.10 -0.06
CA LEU A 247 -12.61 7.73 0.99
C LEU A 247 -13.24 6.71 1.94
N ARG A 248 -13.69 5.57 1.41
CA ARG A 248 -14.23 4.47 2.22
C ARG A 248 -13.15 3.78 3.04
N GLU A 249 -11.96 3.60 2.48
CA GLU A 249 -10.78 3.04 3.16
C GLU A 249 -10.26 3.96 4.27
N ILE A 250 -10.26 5.29 4.07
CA ILE A 250 -9.93 6.25 5.14
C ILE A 250 -10.96 6.17 6.28
N ALA A 251 -12.25 6.12 5.94
CA ALA A 251 -13.31 5.96 6.94
C ALA A 251 -13.15 4.63 7.70
N PHE A 252 -12.86 3.54 6.98
CA PHE A 252 -12.57 2.23 7.57
C PHE A 252 -11.36 2.26 8.50
N THR A 253 -10.30 3.00 8.14
CA THR A 253 -9.09 3.18 8.96
C THR A 253 -9.47 3.76 10.33
N LEU A 254 -10.30 4.80 10.35
CA LEU A 254 -10.84 5.41 11.57
C LEU A 254 -11.74 4.44 12.36
N GLU A 255 -12.71 3.82 11.68
CA GLU A 255 -13.71 2.94 12.28
C GLU A 255 -13.08 1.71 12.95
N GLN A 256 -11.96 1.22 12.43
CA GLN A 256 -11.26 0.04 12.94
C GLN A 256 -10.06 0.39 13.83
N SER A 257 -9.94 1.65 14.27
CA SER A 257 -8.88 2.11 15.17
C SER A 257 -7.46 1.90 14.64
N TYR A 258 -7.28 2.01 13.32
CA TYR A 258 -5.97 2.20 12.70
C TYR A 258 -5.64 3.69 12.66
N LYS A 259 -4.34 4.02 12.70
CA LYS A 259 -3.87 5.40 12.75
C LYS A 259 -3.63 5.97 11.37
N TYR A 260 -2.91 5.22 10.53
CA TYR A 260 -2.45 5.71 9.25
C TYR A 260 -3.11 4.99 8.07
N TYR A 261 -3.30 5.73 6.99
CA TYR A 261 -3.71 5.21 5.70
C TYR A 261 -2.59 5.45 4.68
N TYR A 262 -2.10 4.38 4.06
CA TYR A 262 -1.09 4.41 3.01
C TYR A 262 -1.74 4.19 1.65
N MET A 263 -1.58 5.12 0.70
CA MET A 263 -2.09 4.93 -0.67
C MET A 263 -1.03 4.34 -1.62
N GLY A 264 -0.13 3.52 -1.08
CA GLY A 264 1.03 2.98 -1.78
C GLY A 264 2.04 4.05 -2.23
N TYR A 265 2.96 3.62 -3.12
CA TYR A 265 4.09 4.42 -3.60
C TYR A 265 3.71 5.81 -4.12
N TYR A 266 4.58 6.78 -3.86
CA TYR A 266 4.44 8.14 -4.31
C TYR A 266 5.75 8.62 -4.91
N ILE A 267 5.73 8.87 -6.22
CA ILE A 267 6.81 9.51 -6.95
C ILE A 267 6.28 10.86 -7.41
N HIS A 268 6.82 11.96 -6.84
CA HIS A 268 6.28 13.31 -7.04
C HIS A 268 6.23 13.72 -8.53
N SER A 269 7.26 13.37 -9.29
CA SER A 269 7.37 13.64 -10.73
C SER A 269 6.47 12.75 -11.60
N CYS A 270 5.88 11.68 -11.05
CA CYS A 270 5.02 10.77 -11.80
C CYS A 270 3.58 11.31 -11.88
N VAL A 271 3.15 11.73 -13.07
CA VAL A 271 1.79 12.27 -13.33
C VAL A 271 0.69 11.31 -12.86
N LYS A 272 0.88 10.00 -13.03
CA LYS A 272 -0.08 8.97 -12.59
C LYS A 272 -0.21 8.87 -11.06
N MET A 273 0.75 9.41 -10.29
CA MET A 273 0.76 9.38 -8.83
C MET A 273 0.51 10.75 -8.19
N ARG A 274 0.63 11.86 -8.94
CA ARG A 274 0.45 13.24 -8.40
C ARG A 274 -0.86 13.43 -7.65
N TYR A 275 -1.95 12.78 -8.10
CA TYR A 275 -3.26 12.87 -7.44
C TYR A 275 -3.24 12.39 -5.98
N LYS A 276 -2.30 11.51 -5.59
CA LYS A 276 -2.22 11.00 -4.22
C LYS A 276 -1.94 12.13 -3.23
N ALA A 277 -1.25 13.20 -3.63
CA ALA A 277 -0.99 14.38 -2.79
C ALA A 277 -2.24 15.26 -2.53
N ASP A 278 -3.36 15.00 -3.22
CA ASP A 278 -4.61 15.73 -3.01
C ASP A 278 -5.37 15.31 -1.76
N TYR A 279 -5.01 14.19 -1.13
CA TYR A 279 -5.65 13.66 0.06
C TYR A 279 -5.05 14.28 1.32
N ARG A 280 -5.39 15.53 1.62
CA ARG A 280 -4.70 16.31 2.67
C ARG A 280 -5.40 16.27 4.04
N PRO A 281 -4.67 16.56 5.12
CA PRO A 281 -3.21 16.71 5.21
C PRO A 281 -2.49 15.35 5.16
N GLN A 282 -1.21 15.38 4.82
CA GLN A 282 -0.36 14.19 4.77
C GLN A 282 0.97 14.47 5.47
N GLN A 283 1.68 13.40 5.77
CA GLN A 283 3.04 13.43 6.25
C GLN A 283 3.96 12.88 5.17
N ILE A 284 5.16 13.45 5.10
CA ILE A 284 6.28 13.02 4.25
C ILE A 284 7.46 12.68 5.16
N LEU A 285 8.14 11.59 4.85
CA LEU A 285 9.35 11.16 5.56
C LEU A 285 10.53 11.92 4.96
N ASP A 286 11.30 12.61 5.81
CA ASP A 286 12.57 13.18 5.37
C ASP A 286 13.56 12.01 5.09
N PRO A 287 14.10 11.91 3.87
CA PRO A 287 14.92 10.77 3.47
C PRO A 287 16.30 10.73 4.16
N GLU A 288 16.74 11.82 4.78
CA GLU A 288 18.02 11.89 5.49
C GLU A 288 17.86 11.65 6.99
N THR A 289 16.84 12.26 7.61
CA THR A 289 16.65 12.15 9.07
C THR A 289 15.72 11.03 9.48
N LEU A 290 14.95 10.48 8.55
CA LEU A 290 13.87 9.53 8.81
C LEU A 290 12.80 10.09 9.77
N GLU A 291 12.66 11.42 9.80
CA GLU A 291 11.63 12.10 10.59
C GLU A 291 10.41 12.44 9.72
N TRP A 292 9.24 12.20 10.29
CA TRP A 292 7.98 12.54 9.65
C TRP A 292 7.64 14.01 9.85
N SER A 293 7.41 14.73 8.75
CA SER A 293 6.92 16.11 8.78
C SER A 293 5.68 16.27 7.91
N LYS A 294 4.96 17.40 8.05
CA LYS A 294 3.78 17.67 7.21
C LYS A 294 4.20 17.90 5.76
N LEU A 295 3.50 17.28 4.82
CA LEU A 295 3.59 17.60 3.39
C LEU A 295 2.89 18.94 3.12
N ASP A 296 3.62 20.02 3.35
CA ASP A 296 3.18 21.40 3.16
C ASP A 296 3.54 21.93 1.75
N ASP A 297 3.15 23.18 1.48
CA ASP A 297 3.36 23.78 0.16
C ASP A 297 4.85 24.07 -0.13
N GLU A 298 5.69 24.22 0.90
CA GLU A 298 7.14 24.37 0.72
C GLU A 298 7.77 23.04 0.29
N TRP A 299 7.42 21.92 0.92
CA TRP A 299 7.82 20.60 0.45
C TRP A 299 7.45 20.38 -1.02
N LEU A 300 6.21 20.72 -1.41
CA LEU A 300 5.75 20.55 -2.78
C LEU A 300 6.54 21.42 -3.76
N LYS A 301 6.79 22.68 -3.41
CA LYS A 301 7.60 23.59 -4.23
C LYS A 301 9.02 23.06 -4.44
N GLN A 302 9.64 22.52 -3.39
CA GLN A 302 10.98 21.96 -3.47
C GLN A 302 11.03 20.67 -4.28
N LEU A 303 10.02 19.80 -4.16
CA LEU A 303 9.89 18.58 -4.97
C LEU A 303 9.54 18.86 -6.43
N ASP A 304 8.85 19.97 -6.73
CA ASP A 304 8.62 20.42 -8.11
C ASP A 304 9.92 20.95 -8.74
N ALA A 305 10.79 21.59 -7.94
CA ALA A 305 12.06 22.16 -8.41
C ALA A 305 13.22 21.15 -8.46
N ASN A 306 13.24 20.17 -7.57
CA ASN A 306 14.36 19.26 -7.38
C ASN A 306 13.93 17.80 -7.47
N ARG A 307 14.77 16.96 -8.07
CA ARG A 307 14.55 15.49 -8.09
C ARG A 307 14.66 14.85 -6.70
N TYR A 308 15.46 15.47 -5.84
CA TYR A 308 15.72 15.04 -4.47
C TYR A 308 15.66 16.26 -3.56
N TYR A 309 15.02 16.12 -2.41
CA TYR A 309 14.93 17.17 -1.41
C TYR A 309 14.81 16.56 -0.01
N ALA A 310 15.61 17.08 0.91
CA ALA A 310 15.54 16.85 2.34
C ALA A 310 15.52 18.21 3.03
N ARG A 311 14.77 18.34 4.12
CA ARG A 311 14.68 19.57 4.89
C ARG A 311 15.88 19.73 5.82
N SER A 312 16.58 18.64 6.15
CA SER A 312 17.78 18.67 6.97
C SER A 312 18.95 19.41 6.29
N PRO A 313 19.65 20.32 6.99
CA PRO A 313 20.79 21.06 6.47
C PRO A 313 22.08 20.22 6.32
N HIS A 314 22.11 18.97 6.81
CA HIS A 314 23.29 18.09 6.78
C HIS A 314 23.46 17.28 5.48
N TYR A 315 22.74 17.66 4.43
CA TYR A 315 22.82 17.01 3.12
C TYR A 315 24.22 17.07 2.51
N LYS A 316 24.79 15.89 2.23
CA LYS A 316 25.83 15.75 1.21
C LYS A 316 25.11 15.37 -0.09
N LYS A 317 25.23 16.21 -1.13
CA LYS A 317 24.76 15.86 -2.47
C LYS A 317 25.28 14.46 -2.79
N PRO A 318 24.41 13.48 -3.11
CA PRO A 318 24.91 12.19 -3.53
C PRO A 318 25.86 12.44 -4.69
N PRO A 319 26.97 11.67 -4.80
CA PRO A 319 27.88 11.81 -5.92
C PRO A 319 27.06 11.85 -7.21
N GLU A 320 27.46 12.70 -8.17
CA GLU A 320 26.82 12.71 -9.48
C GLU A 320 27.11 11.37 -10.15
N VAL A 321 26.31 10.36 -9.83
CA VAL A 321 26.21 9.14 -10.60
C VAL A 321 25.57 9.61 -11.90
N SER A 322 26.39 9.73 -12.94
CA SER A 322 25.90 10.00 -14.29
C SER A 322 25.08 8.80 -14.72
N TYR A 323 23.80 8.78 -14.36
CA TYR A 323 22.84 8.04 -15.16
C TYR A 323 22.90 8.70 -16.52
N HIS A 324 23.58 8.05 -17.48
CA HIS A 324 23.49 8.43 -18.87
C HIS A 324 22.00 8.54 -19.20
N GLN A 325 21.51 9.78 -19.25
CA GLN A 325 20.24 10.04 -19.88
C GLN A 325 20.56 9.89 -21.35
N GLY A 326 20.39 8.67 -21.87
CA GLY A 326 20.28 8.47 -23.31
C GLY A 326 19.19 9.41 -23.80
N THR A 327 19.62 10.56 -24.33
CA THR A 327 18.79 11.51 -25.06
C THR A 327 18.54 11.03 -26.48
N ASP A 328 19.16 9.92 -26.88
CA ASP A 328 19.00 9.31 -28.18
C ASP A 328 18.15 8.04 -28.07
N GLU A 329 17.15 7.94 -28.95
CA GLU A 329 16.34 6.75 -29.20
C GLU A 329 17.16 5.58 -29.80
N SER A 330 18.49 5.65 -29.77
CA SER A 330 19.41 4.69 -30.40
C SER A 330 20.48 4.11 -29.47
N ASP A 331 20.51 4.44 -28.17
CA ASP A 331 21.52 3.87 -27.27
C ASP A 331 21.02 2.55 -26.67
N GLU A 332 21.43 1.44 -27.27
CA GLU A 332 21.16 0.06 -26.85
C GLU A 332 22.09 -0.42 -25.73
N SER A 333 22.82 0.47 -25.03
CA SER A 333 23.68 0.06 -23.92
C SER A 333 22.84 -0.44 -22.74
N GLU A 334 23.05 -1.70 -22.32
CA GLU A 334 22.55 -2.20 -21.05
C GLU A 334 23.07 -1.29 -19.92
N PRO A 335 22.23 -0.85 -18.96
CA PRO A 335 22.71 -0.10 -17.83
C PRO A 335 23.66 -0.98 -17.02
N GLU A 336 24.80 -0.42 -16.70
CA GLU A 336 25.74 -1.07 -15.80
C GLU A 336 25.06 -1.29 -14.45
N ILE A 337 24.98 -2.56 -14.04
CA ILE A 337 24.70 -2.91 -12.66
C ILE A 337 25.84 -2.28 -11.86
N PRO A 338 25.57 -1.48 -10.81
CA PRO A 338 26.64 -0.88 -10.04
C PRO A 338 27.59 -1.96 -9.54
N GLU A 339 28.88 -1.85 -9.87
CA GLU A 339 29.94 -2.68 -9.29
C GLU A 339 30.17 -2.35 -7.79
N ALA A 340 29.39 -1.42 -7.25
CA ALA A 340 29.59 -0.80 -5.96
C ALA A 340 28.56 -1.29 -4.93
N SER A 341 29.02 -1.55 -3.71
CA SER A 341 28.17 -1.95 -2.58
C SER A 341 27.13 -0.88 -2.21
N LEU A 342 25.99 -1.29 -1.66
CA LEU A 342 24.89 -0.44 -1.21
C LEU A 342 25.38 0.59 -0.18
N PHE A 343 26.39 0.23 0.62
CA PHE A 343 27.06 1.11 1.58
C PHE A 343 27.78 2.30 0.93
N THR A 344 28.17 2.18 -0.35
CA THR A 344 28.89 3.23 -1.09
C THR A 344 27.97 4.07 -1.98
N LEU A 345 26.80 3.52 -2.36
CA LEU A 345 25.84 4.19 -3.23
C LEU A 345 25.11 5.36 -2.54
N ASN A 346 25.24 5.49 -1.22
CA ASN A 346 24.63 6.54 -0.40
C ASN A 346 23.13 6.68 -0.67
N VAL A 347 22.43 5.54 -0.75
CA VAL A 347 20.99 5.49 -1.00
C VAL A 347 20.26 6.00 0.25
N PRO A 348 19.44 7.06 0.15
CA PRO A 348 18.78 7.63 1.32
C PRO A 348 17.90 6.62 2.05
N GLY A 349 17.97 6.65 3.38
CA GLY A 349 17.23 5.75 4.27
C GLY A 349 17.78 4.32 4.36
N ILE A 350 18.92 4.02 3.73
CA ILE A 350 19.69 2.79 3.97
C ILE A 350 20.71 3.06 5.08
N MET A 351 20.89 2.08 5.98
CA MET A 351 21.88 2.19 7.05
C MET A 351 23.31 2.19 6.47
N THR A 352 24.18 2.99 7.05
CA THR A 352 25.61 2.95 6.75
C THR A 352 26.25 1.66 7.26
N ARG A 353 27.44 1.33 6.77
CA ARG A 353 28.23 0.18 7.24
C ARG A 353 28.41 0.25 8.76
N GLU A 354 28.84 1.40 9.26
CA GLU A 354 29.13 1.63 10.68
C GLU A 354 27.87 1.46 11.53
N GLU A 355 26.71 1.86 11.02
CA GLU A 355 25.44 1.63 11.70
C GLU A 355 25.02 0.17 11.73
N VAL A 356 25.27 -0.59 10.65
CA VAL A 356 25.02 -2.04 10.65
C VAL A 356 25.94 -2.71 11.66
N GLU A 357 27.25 -2.49 11.57
CA GLU A 357 28.25 -3.11 12.47
C GLU A 357 28.02 -2.75 13.94
N SER A 358 27.45 -1.57 14.26
CA SER A 358 27.21 -1.13 15.64
C SER A 358 25.83 -1.45 16.20
N LYS A 359 24.80 -1.63 15.36
CA LYS A 359 23.40 -1.79 15.80
C LYS A 359 22.80 -3.16 15.48
N ILE A 360 23.45 -3.93 14.61
CA ILE A 360 22.93 -5.20 14.11
C ILE A 360 23.94 -6.30 14.40
N ASP A 361 23.48 -7.31 15.12
CA ASP A 361 24.21 -8.56 15.31
C ASP A 361 23.98 -9.44 14.08
N LEU A 362 24.96 -9.41 13.17
CA LEU A 362 24.93 -10.24 11.97
C LEU A 362 25.36 -11.68 12.27
N ASP A 363 26.25 -11.90 13.23
CA ASP A 363 26.85 -13.22 13.53
C ASP A 363 25.76 -14.23 13.89
N HIS A 364 24.83 -13.83 14.76
CA HIS A 364 23.72 -14.68 15.23
C HIS A 364 22.45 -14.55 14.38
N TRP A 365 22.52 -13.97 13.17
CA TRP A 365 21.36 -13.91 12.29
C TRP A 365 21.10 -15.27 11.66
N ASN A 366 19.88 -15.78 11.84
CA ASN A 366 19.49 -17.08 11.33
C ASN A 366 19.45 -17.14 9.80
N LEU A 367 20.13 -18.14 9.25
CA LEU A 367 20.14 -18.54 7.85
C LEU A 367 19.46 -19.92 7.69
N MET A 368 18.49 -20.02 6.78
CA MET A 368 17.84 -21.28 6.44
C MET A 368 18.50 -21.92 5.22
N LEU A 369 19.09 -23.10 5.39
CA LEU A 369 19.70 -23.91 4.33
C LEU A 369 19.11 -25.32 4.34
N GLU A 370 18.58 -25.77 3.21
CA GLU A 370 18.03 -27.13 3.02
C GLU A 370 17.02 -27.56 4.12
N GLY A 371 16.32 -26.60 4.73
CA GLY A 371 15.35 -26.85 5.80
C GLY A 371 15.93 -26.93 7.22
N GLN A 372 17.21 -26.60 7.39
CA GLN A 372 17.90 -26.44 8.66
C GLN A 372 18.28 -24.98 8.90
N LEU A 373 18.37 -24.60 10.18
CA LEU A 373 18.80 -23.27 10.60
C LEU A 373 20.25 -23.31 11.06
N PHE A 374 20.98 -22.29 10.65
CA PHE A 374 22.35 -22.02 11.06
C PHE A 374 22.46 -20.55 11.44
N GLU A 375 23.37 -20.22 12.34
CA GLU A 375 23.78 -18.83 12.52
C GLU A 375 24.79 -18.47 11.42
N LEU A 376 24.93 -17.18 11.09
CA LEU A 376 25.82 -16.78 10.01
C LEU A 376 27.29 -17.02 10.39
N GLU A 377 27.65 -16.92 11.68
CA GLU A 377 29.00 -17.21 12.16
C GLU A 377 29.42 -18.68 11.98
N ASP A 378 28.47 -19.62 11.92
CA ASP A 378 28.75 -21.03 11.64
C ASP A 378 29.25 -21.25 10.20
N MET A 379 29.09 -20.26 9.31
CA MET A 379 29.44 -20.39 7.91
C MET A 379 30.93 -20.25 7.70
N ARG A 380 31.51 -21.19 6.93
CA ARG A 380 32.95 -21.34 6.79
C ARG A 380 33.72 -20.07 6.39
N SER A 381 33.15 -19.25 5.50
CA SER A 381 33.79 -18.03 5.00
C SER A 381 33.49 -16.80 5.87
N TRP A 382 32.60 -16.90 6.85
CA TRP A 382 32.02 -15.74 7.52
C TRP A 382 33.06 -14.83 8.16
N GLU A 383 34.00 -15.38 8.95
CA GLU A 383 35.03 -14.57 9.60
C GLU A 383 35.94 -13.83 8.60
N GLN A 384 36.24 -14.43 7.45
CA GLN A 384 37.16 -13.84 6.46
C GLN A 384 36.46 -12.95 5.42
N ASP A 385 35.14 -13.07 5.28
CA ASP A 385 34.34 -12.29 4.34
C ASP A 385 34.36 -10.79 4.71
N ASP A 386 34.50 -9.94 3.69
CA ASP A 386 34.40 -8.48 3.81
C ASP A 386 32.93 -8.04 3.61
N ILE A 387 32.40 -7.28 4.57
CA ILE A 387 31.05 -6.70 4.49
C ILE A 387 30.89 -5.72 3.32
N MET A 388 31.99 -5.17 2.81
CA MET A 388 31.98 -4.28 1.65
C MET A 388 31.95 -5.01 0.30
N ASP A 389 32.19 -6.33 0.28
CA ASP A 389 32.11 -7.13 -0.93
C ASP A 389 30.67 -7.65 -1.13
N PRO A 390 29.90 -7.12 -2.09
CA PRO A 390 28.51 -7.53 -2.31
C PRO A 390 28.35 -8.98 -2.79
N GLN A 391 29.45 -9.67 -3.11
CA GLN A 391 29.46 -11.09 -3.50
C GLN A 391 29.78 -12.02 -2.33
N SER A 392 30.33 -11.51 -1.23
CA SER A 392 30.61 -12.30 -0.03
C SER A 392 29.33 -12.57 0.76
N LEU A 393 29.30 -13.63 1.56
CA LEU A 393 28.13 -13.94 2.39
C LEU A 393 27.86 -12.80 3.38
N LYS A 394 28.93 -12.26 3.99
CA LYS A 394 28.85 -11.13 4.93
C LYS A 394 28.35 -9.86 4.25
N GLY A 395 28.78 -9.57 3.02
CA GLY A 395 28.30 -8.41 2.28
C GLY A 395 26.83 -8.55 1.88
N ILE A 396 26.42 -9.71 1.38
CA ILE A 396 25.00 -9.99 1.06
C ILE A 396 24.11 -9.82 2.30
N ALA A 397 24.52 -10.38 3.45
CA ALA A 397 23.79 -10.23 4.70
C ALA A 397 23.80 -8.78 5.20
N GLY A 398 24.95 -8.10 5.13
CA GLY A 398 25.11 -6.70 5.52
C GLY A 398 24.22 -5.75 4.72
N GLU A 399 24.21 -5.86 3.39
CA GLU A 399 23.37 -5.03 2.52
C GLU A 399 21.88 -5.31 2.75
N LEU A 400 21.51 -6.58 2.95
CA LEU A 400 20.13 -6.95 3.30
C LEU A 400 19.75 -6.36 4.66
N ALA A 401 20.60 -6.47 5.68
CA ALA A 401 20.36 -5.89 7.00
C ALA A 401 20.20 -4.37 6.93
N ALA A 402 21.05 -3.68 6.16
CA ALA A 402 20.95 -2.23 5.93
C ALA A 402 19.61 -1.85 5.28
N ALA A 403 19.15 -2.66 4.32
CA ALA A 403 17.89 -2.48 3.62
C ALA A 403 16.66 -2.86 4.46
N LEU A 404 16.76 -3.79 5.41
CA LEU A 404 15.64 -4.21 6.29
C LEU A 404 15.54 -3.37 7.57
N GLY A 405 16.68 -2.96 8.13
CA GLY A 405 16.77 -2.30 9.42
C GLY A 405 16.79 -3.28 10.59
N PRO A 406 17.16 -2.82 11.80
CA PRO A 406 17.46 -3.68 12.95
C PRO A 406 16.24 -4.44 13.47
N ILE A 407 15.05 -3.84 13.43
CA ILE A 407 13.82 -4.46 13.93
C ILE A 407 13.46 -5.67 13.06
N VAL A 408 13.40 -5.47 11.75
CA VAL A 408 13.03 -6.53 10.81
C VAL A 408 14.09 -7.62 10.76
N GLN A 409 15.38 -7.23 10.76
CA GLN A 409 16.49 -8.18 10.76
C GLN A 409 16.40 -9.16 11.95
N LYS A 410 16.28 -8.63 13.17
CA LYS A 410 16.37 -9.39 14.42
C LYS A 410 15.39 -10.57 14.53
N GLU A 411 14.19 -10.42 13.98
CA GLU A 411 13.12 -11.42 14.07
C GLU A 411 12.83 -12.10 12.71
N SER A 412 13.79 -12.03 11.78
CA SER A 412 13.70 -12.63 10.46
C SER A 412 14.78 -13.66 10.20
N VAL A 413 14.60 -14.42 9.12
CA VAL A 413 15.52 -15.45 8.66
C VAL A 413 15.92 -15.16 7.22
N ILE A 414 17.21 -15.28 6.93
CA ILE A 414 17.71 -15.23 5.56
C ILE A 414 17.41 -16.56 4.87
N LEU A 415 16.91 -16.49 3.65
CA LEU A 415 16.81 -17.60 2.73
C LEU A 415 17.88 -17.45 1.66
N LEU A 416 18.89 -18.31 1.68
CA LEU A 416 19.78 -18.51 0.54
C LEU A 416 19.35 -19.80 -0.17
N PHE A 417 19.59 -19.85 -1.48
CA PHE A 417 19.29 -20.95 -2.41
C PHE A 417 17.88 -20.96 -3.03
#